data_AF-A0A7V5XBP7-F1
#
_entry.id   AF-A0A7V5XBP7-F1
#
_cell.length_a   1.000
_cell.length_b   1.000
_cell.length_c   1.000
_cell.angle_alpha   90.00
_cell.angle_beta   90.00
_cell.angle_gamma   90.00
#
_symmetry.space_group_name_H-M   'P 1'
#
loop_
_entity.id
_entity.type
_entity.pdbx_description
1 polymer ?
#
loop_
_entity_poly.entity_id
_entity_poly.type
_entity_poly.pdbx_seq_one_letter_code
_entity_poly.pdbx_strand_id
1 'polypeptide(L)'
;MKSFRWLQTLIRLVLAGVAVVLAVPAMAIDLSSAQANLQAMRRIQCSAKDGETVVFGWTGTAFSRVPGERDRRLFRLEGMNIRQCGPLPDAKSDAGFRILTREIMLYLDPK
;
A
#
# COMPACT_ATOMS: atom_id res chain seq x y z
N MET A 1 -0.03 3.38 60.68
CA MET A 1 -1.03 3.34 59.58
C MET A 1 -1.02 4.53 58.61
N LYS A 2 -0.19 5.58 58.78
CA LYS A 2 -0.12 6.71 57.82
C LYS A 2 0.91 6.52 56.69
N SER A 3 1.96 5.72 56.90
CA SER A 3 3.06 5.49 55.94
C SER A 3 2.65 4.70 54.68
N PHE A 4 1.63 3.85 54.77
CA PHE A 4 1.20 3.00 53.64
C PHE A 4 0.40 3.77 52.56
N ARG A 5 -0.24 4.89 52.93
CA ARG A 5 -1.00 5.75 52.00
C ARG A 5 -0.10 6.58 51.08
N TRP A 6 1.09 6.97 51.53
CA TRP A 6 2.03 7.75 50.70
C TRP A 6 2.67 6.90 49.60
N LEU A 7 2.99 5.65 49.90
CA LEU A 7 3.56 4.70 48.93
C LEU A 7 2.56 4.34 47.83
N GLN A 8 1.29 4.15 48.18
CA GLN A 8 0.21 3.89 47.21
C GLN A 8 -0.11 5.12 46.33
N THR A 9 0.08 6.34 46.84
CA THR A 9 -0.16 7.58 46.09
C THR A 9 0.97 7.83 45.08
N LEU A 10 2.22 7.53 45.44
CA LEU A 10 3.38 7.59 44.54
C LEU A 10 3.30 6.56 43.40
N ILE A 11 2.87 5.33 43.70
CA ILE A 11 2.69 4.28 42.67
C ILE A 11 1.59 4.67 41.66
N ARG A 12 0.50 5.31 42.11
CA ARG A 12 -0.57 5.82 41.21
C ARG A 12 -0.10 6.99 40.35
N LEU A 13 0.77 7.86 40.86
CA LEU A 13 1.36 8.96 40.08
C LEU A 13 2.37 8.46 39.03
N VAL A 14 3.15 7.43 39.35
CA VAL A 14 4.06 6.78 38.39
C VAL A 14 3.28 6.04 37.29
N LEU A 15 2.17 5.36 37.63
CA LEU A 15 1.32 4.70 36.64
C LEU A 15 0.51 5.68 35.77
N ALA A 16 0.17 6.87 36.27
CA ALA A 16 -0.49 7.92 35.48
C ALA A 16 0.47 8.66 34.53
N GLY A 17 1.78 8.61 34.77
CA GLY A 17 2.79 9.32 33.98
C GLY A 17 3.33 8.57 32.75
N VAL A 18 3.07 7.26 32.61
CA VAL A 18 3.69 6.41 31.57
C VAL A 18 2.84 6.26 30.30
N ALA A 19 1.65 6.86 30.25
CA ALA A 19 0.76 6.77 29.08
C ALA A 19 0.96 7.88 28.03
N VAL A 20 2.13 8.54 27.98
CA VAL A 20 2.49 9.34 26.79
C VAL A 20 3.06 8.39 25.74
N VAL A 21 2.15 7.73 25.03
CA VAL A 21 2.48 7.08 23.76
C VAL A 21 2.99 8.18 22.85
N LEU A 22 4.30 8.18 22.56
CA LEU A 22 4.87 8.99 21.49
C LEU A 22 4.23 8.50 20.18
N ALA A 23 3.15 9.16 19.77
CA ALA A 23 2.63 9.03 18.42
C ALA A 23 3.71 9.59 17.49
N VAL A 24 4.59 8.73 16.99
CA VAL A 24 5.49 9.07 15.89
C VAL A 24 4.57 9.37 14.71
N PRO A 25 4.48 10.62 14.24
CA PRO A 25 3.69 10.91 13.07
C PRO A 25 4.26 10.06 11.93
N ALA A 26 3.40 9.32 11.23
CA ALA A 26 3.82 8.61 10.04
C ALA A 26 4.42 9.63 9.07
N MET A 27 5.74 9.57 8.86
CA MET A 27 6.41 10.52 7.96
C MET A 27 5.83 10.33 6.57
N ALA A 28 5.32 11.42 5.98
CA ALA A 28 4.86 11.42 4.61
C ALA A 28 6.03 11.06 3.68
N ILE A 29 5.75 10.29 2.63
CA ILE A 29 6.76 9.99 1.61
C ILE A 29 7.06 11.31 0.86
N ASP A 30 8.32 11.71 0.83
CA ASP A 30 8.76 12.87 0.06
C ASP A 30 8.79 12.55 -1.44
N LEU A 31 7.71 12.88 -2.14
CA LEU A 31 7.57 12.63 -3.58
C LEU A 31 8.43 13.55 -4.46
N SER A 32 9.28 14.41 -3.90
CA SER A 32 10.29 15.14 -4.69
C SER A 32 11.54 14.30 -5.00
N SER A 33 11.77 13.20 -4.27
CA SER A 33 12.88 12.27 -4.47
C SER A 33 12.52 11.12 -5.43
N ALA A 34 13.41 10.79 -6.37
CA ALA A 34 13.21 9.67 -7.30
C ALA A 34 13.09 8.32 -6.56
N GLN A 35 13.90 8.09 -5.53
CA GLN A 35 13.90 6.89 -4.71
C GLN A 35 12.58 6.77 -3.92
N ALA A 36 12.12 7.87 -3.35
CA ALA A 36 10.86 7.91 -2.62
C ALA A 36 9.65 7.68 -3.55
N ASN A 37 9.69 8.20 -4.79
CA ASN A 37 8.70 7.89 -5.82
C ASN A 37 8.66 6.40 -6.15
N LEU A 38 9.81 5.73 -6.29
CA LEU A 38 9.85 4.29 -6.52
C LEU A 38 9.26 3.50 -5.34
N GLN A 39 9.54 3.91 -4.10
CA GLN A 39 8.95 3.29 -2.91
C GLN A 39 7.42 3.52 -2.83
N ALA A 40 6.94 4.70 -3.22
CA ALA A 40 5.51 4.97 -3.33
C ALA A 40 4.86 4.10 -4.42
N MET A 41 5.48 4.03 -5.60
CA MET A 41 5.01 3.18 -6.70
C MET A 41 4.98 1.70 -6.31
N ARG A 42 5.98 1.22 -5.56
CA ARG A 42 5.98 -0.14 -5.02
C ARG A 42 4.75 -0.41 -4.18
N ARG A 43 4.43 0.48 -3.23
CA ARG A 43 3.25 0.34 -2.34
C ARG A 43 1.92 0.37 -3.08
N ILE A 44 1.85 1.04 -4.23
CA ILE A 44 0.67 1.04 -5.10
C ILE A 44 0.51 -0.32 -5.79
N GLN A 45 1.63 -0.93 -6.20
CA GLN A 45 1.60 -2.14 -7.02
C GLN A 45 1.58 -3.45 -6.21
N CYS A 46 2.07 -3.46 -4.98
CA CYS A 46 2.32 -4.66 -4.17
C CYS A 46 2.70 -4.27 -2.72
N SER A 47 3.13 -5.25 -1.92
CA SER A 47 3.64 -4.99 -0.57
C SER A 47 5.04 -4.34 -0.57
N ALA A 48 5.29 -3.52 0.46
CA ALA A 48 6.63 -3.05 0.82
C ALA A 48 7.53 -4.17 1.39
N LYS A 49 6.95 -5.31 1.81
CA LYS A 49 7.71 -6.50 2.22
C LYS A 49 8.03 -7.36 1.01
N ASP A 50 9.29 -7.71 0.84
CA ASP A 50 9.72 -8.60 -0.23
C ASP A 50 9.07 -9.98 -0.08
N GLY A 51 8.62 -10.54 -1.20
CA GLY A 51 8.03 -11.87 -1.22
C GLY A 51 6.59 -11.96 -0.71
N GLU A 52 6.01 -10.88 -0.19
CA GLU A 52 4.61 -10.89 0.25
C GLU A 52 3.66 -10.80 -0.95
N THR A 53 2.77 -11.78 -1.03
CA THR A 53 1.74 -11.88 -2.07
C THR A 53 0.53 -11.01 -1.71
N VAL A 54 0.11 -10.17 -2.65
CA VAL A 54 -1.07 -9.29 -2.52
C VAL A 54 -2.02 -9.54 -3.68
N VAL A 55 -3.32 -9.60 -3.40
CA VAL A 55 -4.38 -9.79 -4.40
C VAL A 55 -5.03 -8.45 -4.70
N PHE A 56 -5.13 -8.13 -5.98
CA PHE A 56 -5.78 -6.94 -6.51
C PHE A 56 -7.01 -7.34 -7.30
N GLY A 57 -8.07 -6.54 -7.22
CA GLY A 57 -9.27 -6.67 -8.03
C GLY A 57 -9.69 -5.32 -8.58
N TRP A 58 -10.23 -5.32 -9.79
CA TRP A 58 -10.79 -4.13 -10.42
C TRP A 58 -11.97 -4.47 -11.32
N THR A 59 -12.84 -3.48 -11.51
CA THR A 59 -13.93 -3.54 -12.47
C THR A 59 -13.88 -2.32 -13.37
N GLY A 60 -14.41 -2.45 -14.59
CA GLY A 60 -14.34 -1.38 -15.56
C GLY A 60 -15.23 -1.58 -16.77
N THR A 61 -15.11 -0.67 -17.72
CA THR A 61 -15.79 -0.74 -19.01
C THR A 61 -14.78 -0.42 -20.12
N ALA A 62 -14.66 -1.32 -21.09
CA ALA A 62 -13.83 -1.11 -22.27
C ALA A 62 -14.58 -0.25 -23.30
N PHE A 63 -13.88 0.73 -23.87
CA PHE A 63 -14.38 1.55 -24.97
C PHE A 63 -13.43 1.43 -26.17
N SER A 64 -14.00 1.42 -27.37
CA SER A 64 -13.24 1.62 -28.61
C SER A 64 -12.93 3.09 -28.78
N ARG A 65 -11.76 3.39 -29.35
CA ARG A 65 -11.34 4.74 -29.73
C ARG A 65 -10.89 4.74 -31.18
N VAL A 66 -11.58 5.51 -32.00
CA VAL A 66 -11.26 5.76 -33.41
C VAL A 66 -11.25 7.28 -33.62
N PRO A 67 -10.17 7.88 -34.16
CA PRO A 67 -10.11 9.32 -34.39
C PRO A 67 -11.29 9.82 -35.23
N GLY A 68 -11.98 10.87 -34.77
CA GLY A 68 -13.13 11.44 -35.45
C GLY A 68 -14.47 10.72 -35.18
N GLU A 69 -14.46 9.56 -34.53
CA GLU A 69 -15.67 8.90 -34.06
C GLU A 69 -15.88 9.11 -32.56
N ARG A 70 -17.12 9.01 -32.11
CA ARG A 70 -17.42 8.93 -30.69
C ARG A 70 -16.99 7.57 -30.14
N ASP A 71 -16.36 7.57 -28.97
CA ASP A 71 -16.01 6.34 -28.25
C ASP A 71 -17.26 5.45 -28.06
N ARG A 72 -17.15 4.18 -28.44
CA ARG A 72 -18.24 3.19 -28.31
C ARG A 72 -17.89 2.19 -27.23
N ARG A 73 -18.85 1.92 -26.33
CA ARG A 73 -18.72 0.88 -25.31
C ARG A 73 -18.62 -0.49 -25.98
N LEU A 74 -17.59 -1.25 -25.61
CA LEU A 74 -17.36 -2.62 -26.11
C LEU A 74 -17.97 -3.65 -25.14
N PHE A 75 -17.46 -3.72 -23.92
CA PHE A 75 -17.88 -4.70 -22.90
C PHE A 75 -17.54 -4.20 -21.50
N ARG A 76 -18.12 -4.84 -20.47
CA ARG A 76 -17.69 -4.65 -19.08
C ARG A 76 -16.50 -5.55 -18.77
N LEU A 77 -15.74 -5.18 -17.77
CA LEU A 77 -14.50 -5.84 -17.37
C LEU A 77 -14.55 -6.17 -15.89
N GLU A 78 -14.07 -7.36 -15.54
CA GLU A 78 -13.66 -7.70 -14.18
C GLU A 78 -12.27 -8.33 -14.24
N GLY A 79 -11.36 -7.83 -13.43
CA GLY A 79 -9.97 -8.28 -13.43
C GLY A 79 -9.46 -8.56 -12.03
N MET A 80 -8.51 -9.47 -11.96
CA MET A 80 -7.80 -9.81 -10.75
C MET A 80 -6.31 -10.00 -11.06
N ASN A 81 -5.46 -9.61 -10.13
CA ASN A 81 -4.03 -9.88 -10.20
C ASN A 81 -3.49 -10.37 -8.86
N ILE A 82 -2.66 -11.40 -8.90
CA ILE A 82 -1.84 -11.83 -7.78
C ILE A 82 -0.43 -11.28 -7.99
N ARG A 83 0.00 -10.36 -7.12
CA ARG A 83 1.25 -9.63 -7.25
C ARG A 83 2.20 -9.90 -6.09
N GLN A 84 3.49 -9.93 -6.38
CA GLN A 84 4.57 -10.03 -5.41
C GLN A 84 5.71 -9.11 -5.85
N CYS A 85 6.30 -8.38 -4.91
CA CYS A 85 7.49 -7.56 -5.18
C CYS A 85 8.73 -8.13 -4.53
N GLY A 86 9.87 -7.81 -5.12
CA GLY A 86 11.18 -8.18 -4.59
C GLY A 86 12.28 -7.32 -5.21
N PRO A 87 13.53 -7.55 -4.79
CA PRO A 87 14.67 -6.81 -5.30
C PRO A 87 14.79 -7.00 -6.81
N LEU A 88 15.07 -5.91 -7.52
CA LEU A 88 15.48 -5.95 -8.92
C LEU A 88 16.98 -6.31 -8.96
N PRO A 89 17.38 -7.42 -9.61
CA PRO A 89 18.79 -7.72 -9.79
C PRO A 89 19.52 -6.55 -10.46
N ASP A 90 20.75 -6.29 -10.02
CA ASP A 90 21.63 -5.24 -10.56
C ASP A 90 21.11 -3.79 -10.39
N ALA A 91 20.12 -3.57 -9.52
CA ALA A 91 19.66 -2.23 -9.19
C ALA A 91 20.77 -1.42 -8.51
N LYS A 92 21.00 -0.21 -9.01
CA LYS A 92 21.93 0.77 -8.39
C LYS A 92 21.41 1.37 -7.08
N SER A 93 20.14 1.10 -6.76
CA SER A 93 19.43 1.59 -5.58
C SER A 93 18.58 0.46 -5.00
N ASP A 94 18.51 0.41 -3.69
CA ASP A 94 17.58 -0.39 -2.89
C ASP A 94 16.10 -0.10 -3.17
N ALA A 95 15.79 1.08 -3.73
CA ALA A 95 14.44 1.41 -4.18
C ALA A 95 14.04 0.72 -5.48
N GLY A 96 14.98 0.14 -6.23
CA GLY A 96 14.70 -0.64 -7.43
C GLY A 96 14.04 -1.98 -7.07
N PHE A 97 12.88 -2.25 -7.66
CA PHE A 97 12.13 -3.48 -7.42
C PHE A 97 11.60 -4.07 -8.72
N ARG A 98 11.37 -5.38 -8.71
CA ARG A 98 10.66 -6.09 -9.76
C ARG A 98 9.28 -6.50 -9.26
N ILE A 99 8.32 -6.55 -10.18
CA ILE A 99 6.96 -7.00 -9.90
C ILE A 99 6.77 -8.34 -10.62
N LEU A 100 6.40 -9.37 -9.86
CA LEU A 100 5.87 -10.61 -10.40
C LEU A 100 4.36 -10.57 -10.35
N THR A 101 3.70 -10.84 -11.47
CA THR A 101 2.24 -10.72 -11.60
C THR A 101 1.65 -11.94 -12.28
N ARG A 102 0.47 -12.36 -11.82
CA ARG A 102 -0.40 -13.27 -12.56
C ARG A 102 -1.77 -12.63 -12.66
N GLU A 103 -2.14 -12.25 -13.87
CA GLU A 103 -3.35 -11.48 -14.15
C GLU A 103 -4.37 -12.31 -14.91
N ILE A 104 -5.64 -12.13 -14.53
CA ILE A 104 -6.80 -12.56 -15.31
C ILE A 104 -7.70 -11.36 -15.53
N MET A 105 -8.27 -11.28 -16.73
CA MET A 105 -9.29 -10.29 -17.09
C MET A 105 -10.43 -11.01 -17.80
N LEU A 106 -11.63 -10.83 -17.27
CA LEU A 106 -12.86 -11.40 -17.78
C LEU A 106 -13.62 -10.33 -18.57
N TYR A 107 -13.99 -10.67 -19.80
CA TYR A 107 -14.86 -9.84 -20.64
C TYR A 107 -16.31 -10.20 -20.38
N LEU A 108 -17.08 -9.20 -19.96
CA LEU A 108 -18.47 -9.35 -19.53
C LEU A 108 -19.39 -8.70 -20.56
N ASP A 109 -20.49 -9.39 -20.86
CA ASP A 109 -21.49 -8.98 -21.85
C ASP A 109 -20.89 -8.61 -23.23
N PRO A 110 -20.05 -9.48 -23.83
CA PRO A 110 -19.59 -9.25 -25.20
C PRO A 110 -20.79 -9.22 -26.14
N LYS A 111 -20.78 -8.30 -27.10
CA LYS A 111 -21.78 -8.16 -28.17
C LYS A 111 -21.18 -8.50 -29.51
#